data_AF-A0A1B6G7H4-F1
#
_entry.id   AF-A0A1B6G7H4-F1
#
_cell.length_a   1.000
_cell.length_b   1.000
_cell.length_c   1.000
_cell.angle_alpha   90.00
_cell.angle_beta   90.00
_cell.angle_gamma   90.00
#
_symmetry.space_group_name_H-M   'P 1'
#
loop_
_entity.id
_entity.type
_entity.pdbx_description
1 polymer ?
#
loop_
_entity_poly.entity_id
_entity_poly.type
_entity_poly.pdbx_seq_one_letter_code
_entity_poly.pdbx_strand_id
1 'polypeptide(L)'
;KTWRVHSIFTDVKLNKKVIKDYQLFMVVGVLLVIDMGIMTTWQVTDPFYRDTKQMEPYSHPNSEDIIIIPENEYCQSNRMTIFVGSIYAYKGLLMIFGAFLAWETRH
;
A
#
# COMPACT_ATOMS: atom_id res chain seq x y z
N LYS A 1 -31.24 39.39 -24.07
CA LYS A 1 -30.90 38.18 -24.88
C LYS A 1 -29.51 37.59 -24.59
N THR A 2 -28.73 38.18 -23.68
CA THR A 2 -27.40 37.72 -23.26
C THR A 2 -27.43 36.60 -22.21
N TRP A 3 -28.47 36.56 -21.36
CA TRP A 3 -28.64 35.55 -20.31
C TRP A 3 -28.75 34.10 -20.79
N ARG A 4 -29.42 33.84 -21.93
CA ARG A 4 -29.55 32.47 -22.46
C ARG A 4 -28.22 31.88 -22.91
N VAL A 5 -27.30 32.70 -23.42
CA VAL A 5 -25.99 32.24 -23.89
C VAL A 5 -25.07 31.91 -22.70
N HIS A 6 -25.13 32.71 -21.63
CA HIS A 6 -24.34 32.46 -20.42
C HIS A 6 -24.77 31.18 -19.69
N SER A 7 -26.08 30.89 -19.62
CA SER A 7 -26.59 29.64 -19.03
C SER A 7 -26.16 28.42 -19.83
N ILE A 8 -26.28 28.42 -21.16
CA ILE A 8 -25.86 27.28 -22.00
C ILE A 8 -24.35 27.01 -21.88
N PHE A 9 -23.49 28.03 -21.87
CA PHE A 9 -22.04 27.85 -21.70
C PHE A 9 -21.64 27.42 -20.27
N THR A 10 -22.44 27.78 -19.26
CA THR A 10 -22.22 27.38 -17.85
C THR A 10 -22.72 25.96 -17.59
N ASP A 11 -23.90 25.59 -18.10
CA ASP A 11 -24.45 24.23 -18.03
C ASP A 11 -23.61 23.23 -18.83
N VAL A 12 -23.05 23.61 -19.98
CA VAL A 12 -22.11 22.76 -20.72
C VAL A 12 -20.76 22.67 -20.01
N LYS A 13 -20.26 23.73 -19.35
CA LYS A 13 -19.04 23.63 -18.51
C LYS A 13 -19.25 22.77 -17.26
N LEU A 14 -20.47 22.73 -16.70
CA LEU A 14 -20.84 21.90 -15.55
C LEU A 14 -21.10 20.43 -15.96
N ASN A 15 -21.76 20.17 -17.09
CA ASN A 15 -21.86 18.83 -17.69
C ASN A 15 -20.50 18.31 -18.21
N LYS A 16 -19.55 19.22 -18.48
CA LYS A 16 -18.16 18.96 -18.86
C LYS A 16 -17.21 19.03 -17.67
N LYS A 17 -17.69 18.76 -16.45
CA LYS A 17 -16.85 18.17 -15.41
C LYS A 17 -16.61 16.69 -15.76
N VAL A 18 -16.15 16.46 -17.00
CA VAL A 18 -15.47 15.23 -17.40
C VAL A 18 -14.30 15.18 -16.44
N ILE A 19 -14.36 14.26 -15.47
CA ILE A 19 -13.17 13.81 -14.77
C ILE A 19 -12.26 13.34 -15.89
N LYS A 20 -11.33 14.20 -16.33
CA LYS A 20 -10.37 13.80 -17.35
C LYS A 20 -9.63 12.62 -16.74
N ASP A 21 -9.42 11.55 -17.50
CA ASP A 21 -8.64 10.40 -17.03
C ASP A 21 -7.30 10.85 -16.42
N TYR A 22 -6.72 11.93 -16.94
CA TYR A 22 -5.55 12.61 -16.38
C TYR A 22 -5.67 13.00 -14.89
N GLN A 23 -6.81 13.49 -14.42
CA GLN A 23 -7.01 13.79 -12.99
C GLN A 23 -7.00 12.52 -12.14
N LEU A 24 -7.57 11.42 -12.66
CA LEU A 24 -7.53 10.12 -11.99
C LEU A 24 -6.10 9.57 -11.94
N PHE A 25 -5.39 9.61 -13.07
CA PHE A 25 -3.98 9.22 -13.15
C PHE A 25 -3.07 10.07 -12.26
N MET A 26 -3.32 11.38 -12.14
CA MET A 26 -2.58 12.25 -11.23
C MET A 26 -2.75 11.83 -9.77
N VAL A 27 -3.98 11.52 -9.32
CA VAL A 27 -4.23 11.06 -7.95
C VAL A 27 -3.51 9.74 -7.68
N VAL A 28 -3.62 8.78 -8.60
CA VAL A 28 -2.90 7.49 -8.49
C VAL A 28 -1.39 7.71 -8.47
N GLY A 29 -0.87 8.60 -9.32
CA GLY A 29 0.55 8.95 -9.37
C GLY A 29 1.06 9.52 -8.04
N VAL A 30 0.31 10.44 -7.41
CA VAL A 30 0.66 10.98 -6.09
C VAL A 30 0.67 9.87 -5.03
N LEU A 31 -0.33 8.99 -5.02
CA LEU A 31 -0.37 7.87 -4.08
C LEU A 31 0.83 6.92 -4.27
N LEU A 32 1.23 6.66 -5.52
CA LEU A 32 2.41 5.85 -5.83
C LEU A 32 3.72 6.52 -5.39
N VAL A 33 3.84 7.84 -5.58
CA VAL A 33 5.04 8.58 -5.12
C VAL A 33 5.15 8.56 -3.60
N ILE A 34 4.04 8.69 -2.88
CA ILE A 34 4.01 8.55 -1.42
C ILE A 34 4.46 7.15 -1.02
N ASP A 35 3.92 6.11 -1.67
CA ASP A 35 4.27 4.71 -1.41
C ASP A 35 5.76 4.43 -1.65
N MET A 36 6.30 4.87 -2.79
CA MET A 36 7.72 4.80 -3.10
C MET A 36 8.58 5.57 -2.10
N GLY A 37 8.14 6.76 -1.67
CA GLY A 37 8.83 7.55 -0.66
C GLY A 37 8.92 6.83 0.69
N ILE A 38 7.83 6.20 1.13
CA ILE A 38 7.80 5.42 2.37
C ILE A 38 8.74 4.21 2.26
N MET A 39 8.65 3.44 1.16
CA MET A 39 9.52 2.27 0.95
C MET A 39 11.00 2.66 0.87
N THR A 40 11.32 3.72 0.14
CA THR A 40 12.71 4.19 -0.01
C THR A 40 13.26 4.70 1.33
N THR A 41 12.46 5.47 2.08
CA THR A 41 12.85 5.96 3.41
C THR A 41 13.12 4.81 4.36
N TRP A 42 12.28 3.77 4.33
CA TRP A 42 12.49 2.58 5.12
C TRP A 42 13.79 1.87 4.71
N GLN A 43 14.01 1.60 3.43
CA GLN A 43 15.23 0.95 2.95
C GLN A 43 16.52 1.72 3.29
N VAL A 44 16.48 3.06 3.27
CA VAL A 44 17.63 3.92 3.61
C VAL A 44 17.91 3.92 5.12
N THR A 45 16.86 3.93 5.95
CA THR A 45 17.02 4.03 7.41
C THR A 45 17.26 2.68 8.09
N ASP A 46 16.65 1.62 7.59
CA ASP A 46 16.71 0.27 8.16
C ASP A 46 16.64 -0.77 7.02
N PRO A 47 17.79 -1.07 6.37
CA PRO A 47 17.83 -2.06 5.29
C PRO A 47 17.50 -3.45 5.84
N PHE A 48 16.73 -4.22 5.07
CA PHE A 48 16.43 -5.60 5.41
C PHE A 48 17.70 -6.44 5.39
N TYR A 49 17.91 -7.18 6.48
CA TYR A 49 18.99 -8.15 6.58
C TYR A 49 18.39 -9.56 6.74
N ARG A 50 19.17 -10.55 6.31
CA ARG A 50 18.85 -11.97 6.51
C ARG A 50 19.20 -12.35 7.95
N ASP A 51 18.26 -12.97 8.62
CA ASP A 51 18.41 -13.52 9.96
C ASP A 51 17.95 -15.00 9.94
N THR A 52 18.41 -15.80 10.89
CA THR A 52 18.20 -17.24 10.95
C THR A 52 17.64 -17.62 12.30
N LYS A 53 16.45 -18.24 12.33
CA LYS A 53 15.89 -18.81 13.56
C LYS A 53 16.14 -20.30 13.54
N GLN A 54 16.91 -20.78 14.51
CA GLN A 54 17.03 -22.21 14.77
C GLN A 54 15.71 -22.71 15.37
N MET A 55 15.20 -23.78 14.80
CA MET A 55 14.00 -24.47 15.27
C MET A 55 14.40 -25.70 16.09
N GLU A 56 13.42 -26.32 16.75
CA GLU A 56 13.67 -27.47 17.62
C GLU A 56 14.35 -28.62 16.86
N PRO A 57 15.46 -29.16 17.39
CA PRO A 57 16.17 -30.26 16.75
C PRO A 57 15.35 -31.55 16.81
N TYR A 58 15.43 -32.36 15.76
CA TYR A 58 14.79 -33.67 15.70
C TYR A 58 15.75 -34.76 15.25
N SER A 59 15.55 -35.97 15.75
CA SER A 59 16.39 -37.13 15.41
C SER A 59 16.11 -37.61 13.98
N HIS A 60 17.16 -38.04 13.29
CA HIS A 60 17.03 -38.58 11.95
C HIS A 60 16.25 -39.91 11.96
N PRO A 61 15.26 -40.12 11.06
CA PRO A 61 14.33 -41.26 11.15
C PRO A 61 14.98 -42.63 10.96
N ASN A 62 16.16 -42.71 10.33
CA ASN A 62 16.87 -43.95 10.00
C ASN A 62 18.23 -44.12 10.69
N SER A 63 18.62 -43.20 11.57
CA SER A 63 19.96 -43.21 12.19
C SER A 63 19.95 -42.49 13.53
N GLU A 64 20.24 -43.22 14.61
CA GLU A 64 20.20 -42.71 16.00
C GLU A 64 21.34 -41.73 16.32
N ASP A 65 22.42 -41.73 15.53
CA ASP A 65 23.60 -40.88 15.74
C ASP A 65 23.53 -39.52 15.01
N ILE A 66 22.43 -39.22 14.31
CA ILE A 66 22.27 -37.98 13.52
C ILE A 66 21.13 -37.14 14.09
N ILE A 67 21.44 -35.90 14.47
CA ILE A 67 20.48 -34.89 14.92
C ILE A 67 20.36 -33.83 13.82
N ILE A 68 19.14 -33.54 13.36
CA ILE A 68 18.86 -32.50 12.37
C ILE A 68 18.44 -31.23 13.12
N ILE A 69 19.15 -30.13 12.87
CA ILE A 69 18.82 -28.80 13.40
C ILE A 69 18.26 -27.98 12.22
N PRO A 70 16.94 -27.83 12.11
CA PRO A 70 16.38 -27.04 11.03
C PRO A 70 16.55 -25.54 11.31
N GLU A 71 17.06 -24.81 10.33
CA GLU A 71 17.24 -23.36 10.39
C GLU A 71 16.25 -22.69 9.43
N ASN A 72 15.48 -21.73 9.94
CA ASN A 72 14.56 -20.94 9.14
C ASN A 72 15.18 -19.57 8.84
N GLU A 73 15.48 -19.31 7.57
CA GLU A 73 15.96 -18.01 7.11
C GLU A 73 14.78 -17.04 6.95
N TYR A 74 14.90 -15.82 7.48
CA TYR A 74 13.88 -14.78 7.37
C TYR A 74 14.52 -13.41 7.15
N CYS A 75 13.78 -12.52 6.49
CA CYS A 75 14.21 -11.13 6.33
C CYS A 75 13.63 -10.29 7.48
N GLN A 76 14.50 -9.65 8.26
CA GLN A 76 14.09 -8.79 9.36
C GLN A 76 14.67 -7.38 9.19
N SER A 77 13.94 -6.41 9.72
CA SER A 77 14.36 -5.05 9.94
C SER A 77 14.16 -4.74 11.42
N ASN A 78 15.06 -3.98 12.05
CA ASN A 78 15.01 -3.75 13.49
C ASN A 78 13.74 -2.96 13.91
N ARG A 79 13.23 -2.12 13.00
CA ARG A 79 12.01 -1.33 13.20
C ARG A 79 10.84 -1.78 12.31
N MET A 80 10.85 -3.02 11.83
CA MET A 80 9.87 -3.56 10.89
C MET A 80 8.42 -3.28 11.34
N THR A 81 8.07 -3.59 12.59
CA THR A 81 6.70 -3.42 13.11
C THR A 81 6.18 -1.98 13.00
N ILE A 82 7.04 -0.98 13.19
CA ILE A 82 6.66 0.44 13.16
C ILE A 82 6.33 0.88 11.73
N PHE A 83 7.21 0.54 10.77
CA PHE A 83 7.01 0.89 9.37
C PHE A 83 5.83 0.13 8.76
N VAL A 84 5.75 -1.18 9.01
CA VAL A 84 4.63 -2.03 8.58
C VAL A 84 3.31 -1.53 9.18
N GLY A 85 3.27 -1.23 10.47
CA GLY A 85 2.08 -0.69 11.14
C GLY A 85 1.62 0.62 10.54
N SER A 86 2.55 1.52 10.24
CA SER A 86 2.27 2.82 9.62
C SER A 86 1.70 2.67 8.20
N ILE A 87 2.27 1.76 7.39
CA ILE A 87 1.76 1.44 6.03
C ILE A 87 0.36 0.85 6.12
N TYR A 88 0.12 -0.11 7.02
CA TYR A 88 -1.19 -0.71 7.16
C TYR A 88 -2.25 0.30 7.62
N ALA A 89 -1.91 1.20 8.55
CA ALA A 89 -2.83 2.26 8.95
C ALA A 89 -3.19 3.18 7.79
N TYR A 90 -2.18 3.64 7.03
CA TYR A 90 -2.39 4.48 5.84
C TYR A 90 -3.25 3.80 4.77
N LYS A 91 -2.92 2.56 4.39
CA LYS A 91 -3.69 1.78 3.40
C LYS A 91 -5.10 1.45 3.92
N GLY A 92 -5.23 1.16 5.21
CA GLY A 92 -6.52 0.93 5.85
C GLY A 92 -7.44 2.15 5.77
N LEU A 93 -6.93 3.34 6.09
CA LEU A 93 -7.67 4.59 5.94
C LEU A 93 -8.08 4.86 4.48
N LEU A 94 -7.18 4.60 3.52
CA LEU A 94 -7.51 4.70 2.10
C LEU A 94 -8.63 3.75 1.68
N MET A 95 -8.60 2.50 2.16
CA MET A 95 -9.66 1.52 1.86
C MET A 95 -11.00 1.95 2.47
N ILE A 96 -11.01 2.44 3.71
CA ILE A 96 -12.23 2.96 4.35
C ILE A 96 -12.80 4.14 3.57
N PHE A 97 -11.94 5.08 3.16
CA PHE A 97 -12.35 6.22 2.34
C PHE A 97 -12.89 5.78 0.98
N GLY A 98 -12.23 4.82 0.32
CA GLY A 98 -12.70 4.24 -0.94
C GLY A 98 -14.06 3.55 -0.79
N ALA A 99 -14.27 2.80 0.29
CA ALA A 99 -15.54 2.16 0.60
C ALA A 99 -16.66 3.19 0.88
N PHE A 100 -16.34 4.27 1.60
CA PHE A 100 -17.27 5.37 1.86
C PHE A 100 -17.69 6.05 0.55
N LEU A 101 -16.74 6.41 -0.32
CA LEU A 101 -17.05 6.98 -1.62
C LEU A 101 -17.89 6.03 -2.49
N ALA A 102 -17.54 4.74 -2.53
CA ALA A 102 -18.30 3.75 -3.27
C ALA A 102 -19.75 3.62 -2.76
N TRP A 103 -19.95 3.72 -1.44
CA TRP A 103 -21.26 3.71 -0.82
C TRP A 103 -22.10 4.94 -1.21
N GLU A 104 -21.53 6.14 -1.13
CA GLU A 104 -22.19 7.39 -1.53
C GLU A 104 -22.58 7.38 -3.02
N THR A 105 -21.74 6.83 -3.90
CA THR A 105 -22.07 6.72 -5.35
C THR A 105 -23.15 5.70 -5.68
N ARG A 106 -23.58 4.87 -4.70
CA ARG A 106 -24.63 3.87 -4.90
C ARG A 106 -26.04 4.42 -4.68
N HIS A 107 -26.18 5.55 -3.96
CA HIS A 107 -27.46 6.23 -3.73
C HIS A 107 -27.59 7.46 -4.64
#